data_AF-A0A423VF31-F1
#
_entry.id   AF-A0A423VF31-F1
#
_cell.length_a   1.000
_cell.length_b   1.000
_cell.length_c   1.000
_cell.angle_alpha   90.00
_cell.angle_beta   90.00
_cell.angle_gamma   90.00
#
_symmetry.space_group_name_H-M   'P 1'
#
loop_
_entity.id
_entity.type
_entity.pdbx_description
1 polymer ?
#
loop_
_entity_poly.entity_id
_entity_poly.type
_entity_poly.pdbx_seq_one_letter_code
_entity_poly.pdbx_strand_id
1 'polypeptide(L)'
;MSVADKCKLLGRPRKARALTIDDDRVVGELVAPAQFPLGILGSGVYRCDFGILLFHNIEPSFASDMWSYMVVFLYLCTEHPAFTGRQFAGKVSSIFELVGLLPLEWKGHYSAYDKEEAKQSWYDQGSPSKSMFSAFLDQHRPDISANEKALALSLIRQVFRPRPRDRVGASELLENKDFKALMSIDGV
;
A
#
# COMPACT_ATOMS: atom_id res chain seq x y z
N MET A 1 23.57 -4.62 -23.50
CA MET A 1 22.27 -4.50 -24.18
C MET A 1 21.85 -3.03 -24.12
N SER A 2 21.65 -2.36 -25.27
CA SER A 2 21.44 -0.91 -25.31
C SER A 2 20.01 -0.52 -24.87
N VAL A 3 19.81 0.77 -24.56
CA VAL A 3 18.47 1.32 -24.27
C VAL A 3 17.51 1.08 -25.44
N ALA A 4 18.00 1.15 -26.67
CA ALA A 4 17.21 0.89 -27.88
C ALA A 4 16.78 -0.58 -27.99
N ASP A 5 17.61 -1.51 -27.53
CA ASP A 5 17.30 -2.95 -27.53
C ASP A 5 16.24 -3.29 -26.48
N LYS A 6 16.28 -2.63 -25.31
CA LYS A 6 15.23 -2.74 -24.28
C LYS A 6 13.88 -2.21 -24.78
N CYS A 7 13.87 -1.09 -25.50
CA CYS A 7 12.64 -0.51 -26.07
C CYS A 7 12.02 -1.37 -27.19
N LYS A 8 12.81 -2.18 -27.90
CA LYS A 8 12.31 -3.15 -28.88
C LYS A 8 11.62 -4.35 -28.20
N LEU A 9 12.12 -4.78 -27.04
CA LEU A 9 11.57 -5.90 -26.28
C LEU A 9 10.30 -5.54 -25.49
N LEU A 10 10.23 -4.31 -24.96
CA LEU A 10 9.17 -3.90 -24.02
C LEU A 10 8.08 -3.02 -24.65
N GLY A 11 8.25 -2.61 -25.92
CA GLY A 11 7.39 -1.62 -26.58
C GLY A 11 7.68 -0.19 -26.10
N ARG A 12 7.50 0.81 -26.98
CA ARG A 12 7.68 2.22 -26.61
C ARG A 12 6.49 2.71 -25.77
N PRO A 13 6.71 3.27 -24.56
CA PRO A 13 5.63 3.85 -23.77
C PRO A 13 4.98 5.01 -24.52
N ARG A 14 3.66 4.98 -24.64
CA ARG A 14 2.89 6.10 -25.20
C ARG A 14 2.66 7.13 -24.10
N LYS A 15 3.05 8.38 -24.35
CA LYS A 15 2.80 9.50 -23.44
C LYS A 15 1.30 9.78 -23.39
N ALA A 16 0.67 9.54 -22.24
CA ALA A 16 -0.72 9.91 -21.98
C ALA A 16 -0.78 10.85 -20.78
N ARG A 17 -1.68 11.85 -20.84
CA ARG A 17 -1.97 12.75 -19.72
C ARG A 17 -2.89 12.01 -18.74
N ALA A 18 -2.43 11.77 -17.51
CA ALA A 18 -3.25 11.19 -16.46
C ALA A 18 -4.08 12.29 -15.77
N LEU A 19 -5.37 12.02 -15.54
CA LEU A 19 -6.26 12.83 -14.70
C LEU A 19 -6.01 12.48 -13.23
N THR A 20 -5.85 13.51 -12.41
CA THR A 20 -5.63 13.46 -10.96
C THR A 20 -6.95 13.29 -10.21
N ILE A 21 -6.93 12.53 -9.11
CA ILE A 21 -7.86 12.77 -7.99
C ILE A 21 -7.17 13.86 -7.16
N ASP A 22 -7.64 15.09 -7.35
CA ASP A 22 -7.19 16.35 -6.76
C ASP A 22 -5.77 16.85 -7.14
N ASP A 23 -5.75 17.49 -8.31
CA ASP A 23 -5.05 18.75 -8.67
C ASP A 23 -3.64 19.07 -8.11
N ASP A 24 -2.68 18.14 -8.20
CA ASP A 24 -1.27 18.56 -8.37
C ASP A 24 -0.45 17.59 -9.24
N ARG A 25 0.22 18.17 -10.25
CA ARG A 25 0.81 17.48 -11.40
C ARG A 25 2.14 16.81 -11.06
N VAL A 26 2.15 15.49 -10.90
CA VAL A 26 3.39 14.68 -10.95
C VAL A 26 3.39 13.81 -12.20
N VAL A 27 4.44 13.96 -13.01
CA VAL A 27 4.68 13.17 -14.24
C VAL A 27 5.48 11.92 -13.87
N GLY A 28 4.83 10.76 -13.88
CA GLY A 28 5.47 9.44 -13.71
C GLY A 28 5.56 8.65 -15.02
N GLU A 29 6.55 7.76 -15.13
CA GLU A 29 6.74 6.86 -16.28
C GLU A 29 6.18 5.46 -16.00
N LEU A 30 5.36 4.93 -16.92
CA LEU A 30 4.81 3.57 -16.87
C LEU A 30 5.59 2.61 -17.78
N VAL A 31 5.77 1.37 -17.31
CA VAL A 31 6.22 0.20 -18.08
C VAL A 31 5.04 -0.76 -18.27
N ALA A 32 5.08 -1.62 -19.28
CA ALA A 32 3.94 -2.41 -19.76
C ALA A 32 3.21 -3.24 -18.67
N PRO A 33 1.90 -3.52 -18.85
CA PRO A 33 1.08 -4.22 -17.84
C PRO A 33 1.49 -5.69 -17.67
N ALA A 34 1.46 -6.18 -16.44
CA ALA A 34 1.42 -7.62 -16.17
C ALA A 34 0.10 -8.20 -16.71
N GLN A 35 0.17 -9.34 -17.41
CA GLN A 35 -1.02 -10.01 -17.92
C GLN A 35 -1.61 -10.90 -16.83
N PHE A 36 -2.85 -10.61 -16.43
CA PHE A 36 -3.63 -11.41 -15.50
C PHE A 36 -4.90 -11.95 -16.20
N PRO A 37 -5.42 -13.13 -15.82
CA PRO A 37 -6.61 -13.73 -16.43
C PRO A 37 -7.83 -12.79 -16.39
N LEU A 38 -8.55 -12.74 -17.52
CA LEU A 38 -9.58 -11.74 -17.85
C LEU A 38 -10.85 -11.74 -16.97
N GLY A 39 -10.97 -12.63 -15.99
CA GLY A 39 -12.16 -12.73 -15.14
C GLY A 39 -12.13 -11.92 -13.83
N ILE A 40 -10.98 -11.35 -13.45
CA ILE A 40 -10.75 -10.83 -12.08
C ILE A 40 -10.63 -9.28 -12.04
N LEU A 41 -10.58 -8.60 -13.19
CA LEU A 41 -10.25 -7.16 -13.24
C LEU A 41 -11.40 -6.30 -13.77
N GLY A 42 -12.17 -5.74 -12.85
CA GLY A 42 -13.02 -4.57 -13.11
C GLY A 42 -12.16 -3.33 -13.40
N SER A 43 -11.98 -3.04 -14.69
CA SER A 43 -11.72 -1.70 -15.28
C SER A 43 -10.61 -0.78 -14.73
N GLY A 44 -9.57 -1.29 -14.07
CA GLY A 44 -8.31 -0.54 -13.98
C GLY A 44 -7.30 -1.06 -12.95
N VAL A 45 -6.08 -1.37 -13.39
CA VAL A 45 -4.95 -1.66 -12.50
C VAL A 45 -4.12 -0.39 -12.36
N TYR A 46 -4.12 0.19 -11.17
CA TYR A 46 -3.37 1.40 -10.84
C TYR A 46 -2.15 1.03 -10.00
N ARG A 47 -0.97 1.53 -10.40
CA ARG A 47 0.23 1.46 -9.56
C ARG A 47 0.13 2.56 -8.50
N CYS A 48 -0.21 2.15 -7.29
CA CYS A 48 -0.26 2.99 -6.11
C CYS A 48 1.15 3.22 -5.56
N ASP A 49 1.76 4.36 -5.89
CA ASP A 49 3.03 4.80 -5.30
C ASP A 49 2.73 5.54 -3.97
N PHE A 50 2.54 4.78 -2.88
CA PHE A 50 2.16 5.32 -1.56
C PHE A 50 3.03 4.78 -0.42
N GLY A 51 4.30 4.47 -0.72
CA GLY A 51 5.23 4.04 0.31
C GLY A 51 5.53 5.18 1.28
N ILE A 52 5.14 5.02 2.55
CA ILE A 52 5.73 5.75 3.69
C ILE A 52 7.26 5.84 3.63
N LEU A 53 7.87 4.82 3.01
CA LEU A 53 9.29 4.70 2.72
C LEU A 53 9.82 5.88 1.91
N LEU A 54 9.10 6.30 0.86
CA LEU A 54 9.52 7.42 0.01
C LEU A 54 9.57 8.73 0.78
N PHE A 55 8.60 8.99 1.66
CA PHE A 55 8.60 10.21 2.45
C PHE A 55 9.73 10.27 3.48
N HIS A 56 10.25 9.12 3.91
CA HIS A 56 11.32 9.01 4.89
C HIS A 56 12.68 8.66 4.25
N ASN A 57 12.86 8.90 2.95
CA ASN A 57 14.10 8.59 2.20
C ASN A 57 14.57 7.14 2.31
N ILE A 58 13.62 6.21 2.42
CA ILE A 58 13.92 4.79 2.43
C ILE A 58 13.79 4.26 1.01
N GLU A 59 14.87 3.64 0.54
CA GLU A 59 14.95 3.12 -0.81
C GLU A 59 13.83 2.10 -1.07
N PRO A 60 13.07 2.25 -2.18
CA PRO A 60 12.07 1.26 -2.57
C PRO A 60 12.69 -0.13 -2.79
N SER A 61 11.93 -1.17 -2.45
CA SER A 61 12.32 -2.56 -2.64
C SER A 61 11.09 -3.41 -2.92
N PHE A 62 11.25 -4.74 -3.08
CA PHE A 62 10.11 -5.65 -3.20
C PHE A 62 9.11 -5.54 -2.03
N ALA A 63 9.58 -5.14 -0.85
CA ALA A 63 8.71 -4.88 0.29
C ALA A 63 7.79 -3.64 0.09
N SER A 64 8.18 -2.69 -0.78
CA SER A 64 7.30 -1.60 -1.23
C SER A 64 6.16 -2.14 -2.08
N ASP A 65 6.43 -3.07 -2.99
CA ASP A 65 5.40 -3.69 -3.82
C ASP A 65 4.38 -4.45 -2.96
N MET A 66 4.84 -5.14 -1.92
CA MET A 66 3.95 -5.81 -0.95
C MET A 66 3.02 -4.82 -0.24
N TRP A 67 3.52 -3.64 0.16
CA TRP A 67 2.69 -2.59 0.75
C TRP A 67 1.61 -2.12 -0.24
N SER A 68 2.01 -1.80 -1.48
CA SER A 68 1.08 -1.35 -2.52
C SER A 68 0.05 -2.43 -2.86
N TYR A 69 0.45 -3.70 -2.92
CA TYR A 69 -0.47 -4.82 -3.08
C TYR A 69 -1.53 -4.84 -1.99
N MET A 70 -1.13 -4.71 -0.71
CA MET A 70 -2.09 -4.74 0.39
C MET A 70 -2.99 -3.49 0.43
N VAL A 71 -2.52 -2.33 -0.03
CA VAL A 71 -3.39 -1.16 -0.23
C VAL A 71 -4.49 -1.45 -1.25
N VAL A 72 -4.12 -2.06 -2.38
CA VAL A 72 -5.08 -2.47 -3.41
C VAL A 72 -6.02 -3.55 -2.89
N PHE A 73 -5.48 -4.56 -2.19
CA PHE A 73 -6.27 -5.61 -1.56
C PHE A 73 -7.33 -5.02 -0.62
N LEU A 74 -6.96 -4.11 0.28
CA LEU A 74 -7.92 -3.46 1.17
C LEU A 74 -8.96 -2.65 0.41
N TYR A 75 -8.54 -1.90 -0.62
CA TYR A 75 -9.48 -1.16 -1.44
C TYR A 75 -10.50 -2.09 -2.13
N LEU A 76 -10.07 -3.24 -2.63
CA LEU A 76 -10.97 -4.23 -3.23
C LEU A 76 -11.88 -4.86 -2.17
N CYS A 77 -11.35 -5.13 -0.97
CA CYS A 77 -12.15 -5.69 0.11
C CYS A 77 -13.18 -4.71 0.65
N THR A 78 -12.93 -3.40 0.65
CA THR A 78 -13.80 -2.43 1.32
C THR A 78 -14.45 -1.41 0.40
N GLU A 79 -14.04 -1.32 -0.86
CA GLU A 79 -14.37 -0.24 -1.83
C GLU A 79 -13.98 1.16 -1.35
N HIS A 80 -13.18 1.28 -0.28
CA HIS A 80 -12.80 2.53 0.34
C HIS A 80 -11.28 2.65 0.48
N PRO A 81 -10.69 3.83 0.21
CA PRO A 81 -9.25 4.02 0.36
C PRO A 81 -8.83 3.96 1.83
N ALA A 82 -7.89 3.06 2.16
CA ALA A 82 -7.38 2.91 3.51
C ALA A 82 -6.62 4.17 3.99
N PHE A 83 -5.68 4.68 3.18
CA PHE A 83 -4.86 5.83 3.55
C PHE A 83 -5.35 7.09 2.85
N THR A 84 -6.01 7.97 3.60
CA THR A 84 -6.56 9.24 3.12
C THR A 84 -5.77 10.45 3.65
N GLY A 85 -5.97 11.62 3.06
CA GLY A 85 -5.33 12.87 3.47
C GLY A 85 -5.02 13.78 2.29
N ARG A 86 -5.27 15.09 2.46
CA ARG A 86 -5.07 16.09 1.40
C ARG A 86 -3.60 16.30 1.01
N GLN A 87 -2.68 16.13 1.95
CA GLN A 87 -1.23 16.32 1.75
C GLN A 87 -0.47 15.06 2.19
N PHE A 88 0.84 15.01 1.95
CA PHE A 88 1.66 13.85 2.30
C PHE A 88 1.71 13.62 3.82
N ALA A 89 1.76 14.69 4.63
CA ALA A 89 1.70 14.61 6.08
C ALA A 89 0.33 14.10 6.56
N GLY A 90 -0.73 14.43 5.82
CA GLY A 90 -2.07 13.86 6.02
C GLY A 90 -2.09 12.36 5.77
N LYS A 91 -1.48 11.90 4.67
CA LYS A 91 -1.35 10.46 4.36
C LYS A 91 -0.49 9.73 5.39
N VAL A 92 0.60 10.32 5.88
CA VAL A 92 1.40 9.74 6.97
C VAL A 92 0.59 9.68 8.27
N SER A 93 -0.26 10.66 8.54
CA SER A 93 -1.16 10.62 9.71
C SER A 93 -2.19 9.49 9.62
N SER A 94 -2.80 9.24 8.46
CA SER A 94 -3.73 8.10 8.31
C SER A 94 -3.01 6.74 8.34
N ILE A 95 -1.77 6.67 7.84
CA ILE A 95 -0.93 5.49 8.02
C ILE A 95 -0.66 5.25 9.52
N PHE A 96 -0.30 6.29 10.27
CA PHE A 96 -0.10 6.19 11.71
C PHE A 96 -1.36 5.71 12.43
N GLU A 97 -2.55 6.19 12.06
CA GLU A 97 -3.82 5.77 12.68
C GLU A 97 -4.15 4.29 12.40
N LEU A 98 -3.99 3.84 11.15
CA LEU A 98 -4.34 2.47 10.77
C LEU A 98 -3.27 1.45 11.15
N VAL A 99 -2.00 1.75 10.85
CA VAL A 99 -0.88 0.82 11.03
C VAL A 99 -0.29 0.93 12.42
N GLY A 100 -0.16 2.15 12.93
CA GLY A 100 0.42 2.44 14.22
C GLY A 100 1.73 3.22 14.15
N LEU A 101 2.48 3.19 15.25
CA LEU A 101 3.72 3.95 15.41
C LEU A 101 4.79 3.55 14.38
N LEU A 102 5.44 4.56 13.82
CA LEU A 102 6.55 4.42 12.90
C LEU A 102 7.86 4.16 13.65
N PRO A 103 8.85 3.52 13.02
CA PRO A 103 10.15 3.27 13.63
C PRO A 103 10.80 4.58 14.08
N LEU A 104 11.34 4.60 15.31
CA LEU A 104 11.99 5.79 15.86
C LEU A 104 13.16 6.24 14.99
N GLU A 105 13.87 5.32 14.34
CA GLU A 105 14.97 5.62 13.42
C GLU A 105 14.53 6.41 12.18
N TRP A 106 13.24 6.54 11.89
CA TRP A 106 12.74 7.36 10.77
C TRP A 106 12.47 8.81 11.19
N LYS A 107 12.53 9.12 12.49
CA LYS A 107 12.28 10.45 13.00
C LYS A 107 13.30 11.44 12.43
N GLY A 108 12.80 12.54 11.86
CA GLY A 108 13.63 13.56 11.21
C GLY A 108 14.01 13.25 9.76
N HIS A 109 13.58 12.10 9.22
CA HIS A 109 13.82 11.74 7.82
C HIS A 109 12.65 12.10 6.88
N TYR A 110 11.53 12.60 7.42
CA TYR A 110 10.42 13.09 6.62
C TYR A 110 10.84 14.27 5.73
N SER A 111 10.74 14.10 4.42
CA SER A 111 11.37 14.99 3.43
C SER A 111 10.47 15.40 2.27
N ALA A 112 9.15 15.26 2.44
CA ALA A 112 8.18 15.77 1.48
C ALA A 112 8.10 17.30 1.47
N TYR A 113 7.40 17.88 0.49
CA TYR A 113 7.30 19.34 0.34
C TYR A 113 6.63 20.03 1.55
N ASP A 114 5.77 19.31 2.27
CA ASP A 114 5.05 19.74 3.47
C ASP A 114 5.79 19.32 4.76
N LYS A 115 7.13 19.27 4.75
CA LYS A 115 7.95 18.85 5.89
C LYS A 115 7.68 19.59 7.20
N GLU A 116 7.18 20.83 7.14
CA GLU A 116 6.82 21.62 8.32
C GLU A 116 5.59 21.04 9.06
N GLU A 117 4.78 20.21 8.40
CA GLU A 117 3.63 19.49 8.95
C GLU A 117 4.04 18.15 9.62
N ALA A 118 5.34 17.84 9.69
CA ALA A 118 5.83 16.60 10.26
C ALA A 118 5.53 16.50 11.76
N LYS A 119 4.77 15.46 12.16
CA LYS A 119 4.39 15.27 13.56
C LYS A 119 5.36 14.33 14.28
N GLN A 120 5.83 14.75 15.44
CA GLN A 120 6.65 13.92 16.33
C GLN A 120 5.89 12.69 16.84
N SER A 121 4.56 12.79 16.94
CA SER A 121 3.67 11.72 17.41
C SER A 121 3.60 10.51 16.48
N TRP A 122 4.07 10.61 15.23
CA TRP A 122 4.06 9.48 14.32
C TRP A 122 5.04 8.38 14.72
N TYR A 123 6.14 8.73 15.38
CA TYR A 123 7.24 7.82 15.66
C TYR A 123 7.12 7.18 17.04
N ASP A 124 7.60 5.95 17.18
CA ASP A 124 7.56 5.18 18.41
C ASP A 124 8.33 5.88 19.54
N GLN A 125 7.60 6.24 20.60
CA GLN A 125 8.12 6.87 21.82
C GLN A 125 7.96 5.94 23.04
N GLY A 126 7.75 4.64 22.83
CA GLY A 126 7.51 3.66 23.90
C GLY A 126 6.05 3.56 24.34
N SER A 127 5.11 4.10 23.56
CA SER A 127 3.67 4.00 23.82
C SER A 127 3.06 2.81 23.08
N PRO A 128 2.08 2.11 23.66
CA PRO A 128 1.36 1.07 22.94
C PRO A 128 0.53 1.69 21.81
N SER A 129 0.89 1.39 20.56
CA SER A 129 0.12 1.79 19.40
C SER A 129 -1.14 0.92 19.23
N LYS A 130 -2.27 1.54 18.89
CA LYS A 130 -3.51 0.82 18.55
C LYS A 130 -3.77 0.96 17.06
N SER A 131 -3.59 -0.14 16.33
CA SER A 131 -4.00 -0.22 14.92
C SER A 131 -5.52 -0.12 14.78
N MET A 132 -6.00 0.78 13.92
CA MET A 132 -7.43 0.97 13.67
C MET A 132 -8.02 0.08 12.55
N PHE A 133 -7.25 -0.85 11.97
CA PHE A 133 -7.73 -1.70 10.87
C PHE A 133 -8.99 -2.50 11.21
N SER A 134 -9.18 -2.94 12.46
CA SER A 134 -10.43 -3.63 12.85
C SER A 134 -11.65 -2.72 12.71
N ALA A 135 -11.54 -1.49 13.22
CA ALA A 135 -12.62 -0.51 13.14
C ALA A 135 -12.87 -0.06 11.70
N PHE A 136 -11.82 0.06 10.89
CA PHE A 136 -11.93 0.33 9.45
C PHE A 136 -12.73 -0.77 8.74
N LEU A 137 -12.45 -2.05 9.01
CA LEU A 137 -13.22 -3.15 8.45
C LEU A 137 -14.68 -3.15 8.96
N ASP A 138 -14.90 -2.91 10.25
CA ASP A 138 -16.26 -2.81 10.81
C ASP A 138 -17.10 -1.72 10.13
N GLN A 139 -16.46 -0.59 9.82
CA GLN A 139 -17.12 0.55 9.20
C GLN A 139 -17.46 0.32 7.72
N HIS A 140 -16.52 -0.27 6.96
CA HIS A 140 -16.63 -0.33 5.50
C HIS A 140 -17.04 -1.70 4.95
N ARG A 141 -17.00 -2.75 5.76
CA ARG A 141 -17.52 -4.09 5.45
C ARG A 141 -18.35 -4.62 6.62
N PRO A 142 -19.51 -4.01 6.92
CA PRO A 142 -20.37 -4.45 8.02
C PRO A 142 -20.94 -5.87 7.84
N ASP A 143 -20.88 -6.39 6.61
CA ASP A 143 -21.26 -7.74 6.21
C ASP A 143 -20.16 -8.80 6.45
N ILE A 144 -18.92 -8.39 6.73
CA ILE A 144 -17.78 -9.31 6.87
C ILE A 144 -18.03 -10.30 7.99
N SER A 145 -17.83 -11.59 7.71
CA SER A 145 -17.94 -12.60 8.76
C SER A 145 -16.81 -12.44 9.80
N ALA A 146 -17.05 -12.85 11.04
CA ALA A 146 -16.02 -12.79 12.09
C ALA A 146 -14.75 -13.56 11.72
N ASN A 147 -14.89 -14.68 10.99
CA ASN A 147 -13.78 -15.50 10.52
C ASN A 147 -12.99 -14.80 9.40
N GLU A 148 -13.67 -14.31 8.36
CA GLU A 148 -13.05 -13.56 7.25
C GLU A 148 -12.31 -12.32 7.76
N LYS A 149 -12.92 -11.58 8.69
CA LYS A 149 -12.29 -10.43 9.33
C LYS A 149 -11.02 -10.80 10.09
N ALA A 150 -11.03 -11.92 10.82
CA ALA A 150 -9.85 -12.37 11.57
C ALA A 150 -8.69 -12.72 10.62
N LEU A 151 -8.99 -13.40 9.50
CA LEU A 151 -8.01 -13.72 8.45
C LEU A 151 -7.47 -12.45 7.80
N ALA A 152 -8.34 -11.52 7.40
CA ALA A 152 -7.93 -10.23 6.83
C ALA A 152 -7.01 -9.45 7.78
N LEU A 153 -7.38 -9.33 9.05
CA LEU A 153 -6.56 -8.66 10.07
C LEU A 153 -5.21 -9.34 10.30
N SER A 154 -5.14 -10.68 10.20
CA SER A 154 -3.88 -11.42 10.27
C SER A 154 -2.94 -11.02 9.13
N LEU A 155 -3.44 -10.96 7.89
CA LEU A 155 -2.66 -10.64 6.70
C LEU A 155 -2.22 -9.18 6.67
N ILE A 156 -3.13 -8.26 7.01
CA ILE A 156 -2.87 -6.83 7.17
C ILE A 156 -1.67 -6.61 8.10
N ARG A 157 -1.61 -7.29 9.25
CA ARG A 157 -0.51 -7.15 10.23
C ARG A 157 0.82 -7.75 9.76
N GLN A 158 0.79 -8.68 8.80
CA GLN A 158 1.99 -9.28 8.23
C GLN A 158 2.58 -8.41 7.11
N VAL A 159 1.73 -7.72 6.34
CA VAL A 159 2.17 -6.87 5.23
C VAL A 159 2.38 -5.41 5.65
N PHE A 160 1.47 -4.80 6.39
CA PHE A 160 1.61 -3.43 6.92
C PHE A 160 2.50 -3.39 8.15
N ARG A 161 3.75 -3.82 7.98
CA ARG A 161 4.80 -3.52 8.95
C ARG A 161 5.56 -2.30 8.48
N PRO A 162 5.83 -1.31 9.35
CA PRO A 162 6.54 -0.12 8.92
C PRO A 162 7.89 -0.46 8.29
N ARG A 163 8.72 -1.26 8.97
CA ARG A 163 10.04 -1.66 8.46
C ARG A 163 9.89 -2.62 7.28
N PRO A 164 10.51 -2.33 6.12
CA PRO A 164 10.44 -3.18 4.92
C PRO A 164 10.84 -4.64 5.18
N ARG A 165 11.94 -4.84 5.91
CA ARG A 165 12.51 -6.15 6.24
C ARG A 165 11.60 -7.04 7.10
N ASP A 166 10.63 -6.46 7.79
CA ASP A 166 9.73 -7.20 8.66
C ASP A 166 8.44 -7.62 7.93
N ARG A 167 8.23 -7.16 6.70
CA ARG A 167 7.05 -7.47 5.89
C ARG A 167 7.19 -8.85 5.27
N VAL A 168 6.06 -9.56 5.19
CA VAL A 168 5.98 -10.80 4.42
C VAL A 168 6.23 -10.53 2.93
N GLY A 169 7.00 -11.41 2.28
CA GLY A 169 7.25 -11.36 0.84
C GLY A 169 6.12 -11.96 0.00
N ALA A 170 6.17 -11.78 -1.32
CA ALA A 170 5.14 -12.28 -2.24
C ALA A 170 5.02 -13.82 -2.20
N SER A 171 6.15 -14.53 -2.29
CA SER A 171 6.17 -15.99 -2.22
C SER A 171 5.67 -16.52 -0.87
N GLU A 172 6.00 -15.84 0.22
CA GLU A 172 5.55 -16.21 1.56
C GLU A 172 4.06 -15.95 1.74
N LEU A 173 3.53 -14.86 1.19
CA LEU A 173 2.10 -14.56 1.19
C LEU A 173 1.31 -15.61 0.40
N LEU A 174 1.80 -16.03 -0.77
CA LEU A 174 1.17 -17.07 -1.57
C LEU A 174 1.11 -18.42 -0.85
N GLU A 175 2.10 -18.72 0.00
CA GLU A 175 2.10 -19.93 0.83
C GLU A 175 1.39 -19.78 2.17
N ASN A 176 0.93 -18.57 2.51
CA ASN A 176 0.32 -18.26 3.79
C ASN A 176 -1.05 -18.94 3.93
N LYS A 177 -1.24 -19.68 5.04
CA LYS A 177 -2.48 -20.42 5.31
C LYS A 177 -3.70 -19.50 5.43
N ASP A 178 -3.53 -18.34 6.06
CA ASP A 178 -4.62 -17.38 6.24
C ASP A 178 -5.00 -16.74 4.92
N PHE A 179 -4.01 -16.48 4.05
CA PHE A 179 -4.24 -15.96 2.71
C PHE A 179 -5.03 -16.95 1.85
N LYS A 180 -4.60 -18.22 1.82
CA LYS A 180 -5.30 -19.29 1.09
C LYS A 180 -6.73 -19.49 1.63
N ALA A 181 -6.90 -19.47 2.94
CA ALA A 181 -8.21 -19.60 3.57
C ALA A 181 -9.14 -18.42 3.22
N LEU A 182 -8.61 -17.20 3.20
CA LEU A 182 -9.37 -16.01 2.83
C LEU A 182 -9.82 -16.06 1.37
N MET A 183 -8.91 -16.39 0.44
CA MET A 183 -9.24 -16.51 -0.99
C MET A 183 -10.28 -17.61 -1.27
N SER A 184 -10.25 -18.71 -0.50
CA SER A 184 -11.24 -19.78 -0.61
C SER A 184 -12.65 -19.35 -0.20
N ILE A 185 -12.79 -18.36 0.70
CA ILE A 185 -14.10 -17.80 1.10
C ILE A 185 -14.69 -17.01 -0.07
N ASP A 186 -13.85 -16.24 -0.77
CA ASP A 186 -14.25 -15.38 -1.89
C ASP A 186 -14.37 -16.13 -3.24
N GLY A 187 -14.13 -17.45 -3.24
CA GLY A 187 -14.29 -18.31 -4.41
C GLY A 187 -13.15 -18.24 -5.43
N VAL A 188 -11.93 -17.87 -4.99
CA VAL A 188 -10.70 -17.78 -5.80
C VAL A 188 -9.71 -18.89 -5.45
#